data_AF-N6YZC7-F1
#
_entry.id   AF-N6YZC7-F1
#
_cell.length_a   1.000
_cell.length_b   1.000
_cell.length_c   1.000
_cell.angle_alpha   90.00
_cell.angle_beta   90.00
_cell.angle_gamma   90.00
#
_symmetry.space_group_name_H-M   'P 1'
#
loop_
_entity.id
_entity.type
_entity.pdbx_description
1 polymer ?
#
loop_
_entity_poly.entity_id
_entity_poly.type
_entity_poly.pdbx_seq_one_letter_code
_entity_poly.pdbx_strand_id
1 'polypeptide(L)'
;MAILVIAEHDNQSIKAATLNTVSAAGKLGGDVHVLVAGAGCGAAAEAAAKVAGVAKVLVCDAPQYEAQTAENVAELVRGLAGGYSHVLAPASTAGKNMLPRVAALLDVAQISDIVAIESADTFVRPIYAGNALATVKSADAIKLITVRTTAFDAAEAGSNAAPVEAVAA
;
A
#
# COMPACT_ATOMS: atom_id res chain seq x y z
N MET A 1 -10.13 -11.42 4.13
CA MET A 1 -8.70 -11.44 4.48
C MET A 1 -8.19 -10.01 4.45
N ALA A 2 -7.23 -9.65 5.29
CA ALA A 2 -6.74 -8.29 5.39
C ALA A 2 -5.92 -7.88 4.15
N ILE A 3 -5.83 -6.56 3.93
CA ILE A 3 -5.10 -5.89 2.87
C ILE A 3 -4.12 -4.92 3.51
N LEU A 4 -2.86 -4.95 3.09
CA LEU A 4 -1.84 -4.02 3.56
C LEU A 4 -1.66 -2.89 2.54
N VAL A 5 -1.78 -1.65 2.96
CA VAL A 5 -1.45 -0.46 2.17
C VAL A 5 -0.16 0.15 2.72
N ILE A 6 0.82 0.34 1.86
CA ILE A 6 2.07 1.01 2.23
C ILE A 6 1.86 2.51 2.08
N ALA A 7 1.91 3.25 3.18
CA ALA A 7 1.73 4.69 3.17
C ALA A 7 2.96 5.39 2.60
N GLU A 8 2.71 6.41 1.78
CA GLU A 8 3.69 7.45 1.55
C GLU A 8 3.47 8.62 2.51
N HIS A 9 4.55 9.10 3.11
CA HIS A 9 4.56 10.21 4.05
C HIS A 9 5.91 10.95 4.03
N ASP A 10 5.97 12.09 4.71
CA ASP A 10 7.19 12.86 4.99
C ASP A 10 7.59 12.78 6.48
N ASN A 11 7.07 11.77 7.18
CA ASN A 11 7.14 11.56 8.64
C ASN A 11 6.23 12.48 9.47
N GLN A 12 5.67 13.54 8.88
CA GLN A 12 4.75 14.46 9.57
C GLN A 12 3.32 14.33 9.05
N SER A 13 3.17 14.12 7.75
CA SER A 13 1.91 14.08 7.03
C SER A 13 1.84 12.89 6.09
N ILE A 14 0.63 12.40 5.86
CA ILE A 14 0.38 11.35 4.86
C ILE A 14 0.12 11.98 3.50
N LYS A 15 0.70 11.43 2.44
CA LYS A 15 0.51 11.95 1.08
C LYS A 15 -0.84 11.53 0.52
N ALA A 16 -1.43 12.39 -0.31
CA ALA A 16 -2.72 12.15 -0.96
C ALA A 16 -2.77 10.82 -1.73
N ALA A 17 -1.65 10.43 -2.35
CA ALA A 17 -1.49 9.16 -3.05
C ALA A 17 -1.88 7.92 -2.20
N THR A 18 -1.64 7.98 -0.89
CA THR A 18 -2.05 6.93 0.05
C THR A 18 -3.57 6.85 0.17
N LEU A 19 -4.28 7.99 0.20
CA LEU A 19 -5.74 8.04 0.27
C LEU A 19 -6.39 7.38 -0.95
N ASN A 20 -5.89 7.64 -2.15
CA ASN A 20 -6.38 6.98 -3.38
C ASN A 20 -6.15 5.46 -3.31
N THR A 21 -5.01 5.04 -2.75
CA THR A 21 -4.64 3.64 -2.61
C THR A 21 -5.51 2.92 -1.57
N VAL A 22 -5.88 3.60 -0.48
CA VAL A 22 -6.86 3.11 0.51
C VAL A 22 -8.23 2.92 -0.14
N SER A 23 -8.70 3.87 -0.94
CA SER A 23 -9.96 3.71 -1.69
C SER A 23 -9.92 2.52 -2.64
N ALA A 24 -8.80 2.30 -3.34
CA ALA A 24 -8.62 1.11 -4.18
C ALA A 24 -8.64 -0.18 -3.34
N ALA A 25 -7.95 -0.20 -2.20
CA ALA A 25 -7.95 -1.33 -1.28
C ALA A 25 -9.37 -1.65 -0.77
N GLY A 26 -10.18 -0.63 -0.45
CA GLY A 26 -11.56 -0.81 0.00
C GLY A 26 -12.45 -1.55 -1.00
N LYS A 27 -12.16 -1.48 -2.30
CA LYS A 27 -12.90 -2.23 -3.34
C LYS A 27 -12.65 -3.74 -3.32
N LEU A 28 -11.65 -4.23 -2.59
CA LEU A 28 -11.34 -5.66 -2.45
C LEU A 28 -12.16 -6.37 -1.37
N GLY A 29 -12.94 -5.63 -0.55
CA GLY A 29 -13.88 -6.21 0.41
C GLY A 29 -13.26 -6.85 1.66
N GLY A 30 -12.10 -6.37 2.11
CA GLY A 30 -11.43 -6.81 3.36
C GLY A 30 -10.93 -5.65 4.20
N ASP A 31 -10.44 -5.94 5.41
CA ASP A 31 -9.90 -4.93 6.31
C ASP A 31 -8.63 -4.30 5.75
N VAL A 32 -8.61 -2.97 5.62
CA VAL A 32 -7.45 -2.22 5.13
C VAL A 32 -6.57 -1.83 6.30
N HIS A 33 -5.38 -2.40 6.37
CA HIS A 33 -4.33 -1.98 7.29
C HIS A 33 -3.37 -1.05 6.56
N VAL A 34 -2.89 0.00 7.22
CA VAL A 34 -1.91 0.94 6.64
C VAL A 34 -0.59 0.83 7.38
N LEU A 35 0.51 0.59 6.68
CA LEU A 35 1.87 0.64 7.24
C LEU A 35 2.46 2.04 7.06
N VAL A 36 2.92 2.64 8.16
CA VAL A 36 3.73 3.86 8.21
C VAL A 36 5.10 3.47 8.76
N ALA A 37 6.16 3.58 7.94
CA ALA A 37 7.51 3.21 8.30
C ALA A 37 8.43 4.41 8.12
N GLY A 38 9.03 4.89 9.20
CA GLY A 38 9.82 6.13 9.19
C GLY A 38 10.59 6.34 10.49
N ALA A 39 11.06 7.56 10.69
CA ALA A 39 11.64 8.00 11.95
C ALA A 39 10.93 9.26 12.42
N GLY A 40 10.45 9.27 13.67
CA GLY A 40 9.58 10.32 14.20
C GLY A 40 8.26 10.42 13.42
N CYS A 41 7.71 9.29 12.96
CA CYS A 41 6.59 9.22 12.02
C CYS A 41 5.20 9.11 12.68
N GLY A 42 5.12 9.30 14.00
CA GLY A 42 3.86 9.23 14.76
C GLY A 42 2.74 10.12 14.21
N ALA A 43 3.05 11.35 13.83
CA ALA A 43 2.06 12.27 13.26
C ALA A 43 1.47 11.75 11.92
N ALA A 44 2.30 11.14 11.07
CA ALA A 44 1.83 10.50 9.86
C ALA A 44 0.96 9.25 10.15
N ALA A 45 1.29 8.47 11.19
CA ALA A 45 0.48 7.34 11.63
C ALA A 45 -0.89 7.77 12.18
N GLU A 46 -0.94 8.84 12.98
CA GLU A 46 -2.19 9.43 13.45
C GLU A 46 -3.04 9.98 12.29
N ALA A 47 -2.41 10.60 11.29
CA ALA A 47 -3.10 11.05 10.08
C ALA A 47 -3.68 9.86 9.29
N ALA A 48 -2.92 8.77 9.14
CA ALA A 48 -3.38 7.53 8.51
C ALA A 48 -4.59 6.92 9.23
N ALA A 49 -4.61 6.96 10.57
CA ALA A 49 -5.70 6.40 11.38
C ALA A 49 -7.03 7.13 11.18
N LYS A 50 -6.97 8.38 10.72
CA LYS A 50 -8.13 9.24 10.47
C LYS A 50 -8.71 9.08 9.06
N VAL A 51 -8.09 8.25 8.21
CA VAL A 51 -8.55 8.01 6.83
C VAL A 51 -9.71 7.03 6.84
N ALA A 52 -10.82 7.37 6.19
CA ALA A 52 -11.98 6.52 6.03
C ALA A 52 -11.61 5.20 5.34
N GLY A 53 -12.15 4.08 5.85
CA GLY A 53 -11.87 2.74 5.35
C GLY A 53 -10.61 2.07 5.93
N VAL A 54 -9.75 2.81 6.64
CA VAL A 54 -8.63 2.21 7.38
C VAL A 54 -9.14 1.49 8.63
N ALA A 55 -8.88 0.20 8.74
CA ALA A 55 -9.24 -0.62 9.88
C ALA A 55 -8.16 -0.63 10.98
N LYS A 56 -6.89 -0.44 10.58
CA LYS A 56 -5.74 -0.46 11.49
C LYS A 56 -4.55 0.28 10.89
N VAL A 57 -3.74 0.94 11.70
CA VAL A 57 -2.43 1.48 11.30
C VAL A 57 -1.33 0.69 12.01
N LEU A 58 -0.35 0.23 11.25
CA LEU A 58 0.90 -0.32 11.74
C LEU A 58 1.96 0.78 11.66
N VAL A 59 2.60 1.11 12.77
CA VAL A 59 3.67 2.11 12.81
C VAL A 59 5.01 1.44 13.13
N CYS A 60 5.99 1.65 12.25
CA CYS A 60 7.36 1.23 12.43
C CYS A 60 8.24 2.49 12.51
N ASP A 61 8.42 3.01 13.72
CA ASP A 61 9.19 4.22 13.99
C ASP A 61 10.60 3.86 14.46
N ALA A 62 11.58 3.92 13.55
CA ALA A 62 12.98 3.64 13.87
C ALA A 62 13.95 4.41 12.93
N PRO A 63 15.16 4.77 13.40
CA PRO A 63 16.11 5.59 12.64
C PRO A 63 16.47 5.06 11.25
N GLN A 64 16.57 3.73 11.09
CA GLN A 64 16.89 3.12 9.80
C GLN A 64 15.81 3.33 8.73
N TYR A 65 14.58 3.71 9.11
CA TYR A 65 13.51 4.02 8.17
C TYR A 65 13.39 5.52 7.86
N GLU A 66 14.24 6.40 8.41
CA GLU A 66 14.18 7.86 8.22
C GLU A 66 14.10 8.25 6.74
N ALA A 67 14.96 7.65 5.91
CA ALA A 67 15.04 7.88 4.47
C ALA A 67 14.12 6.96 3.64
N GLN A 68 13.41 6.04 4.29
CA GLN A 68 12.48 5.08 3.65
C GLN A 68 13.11 4.35 2.46
N THR A 69 14.36 3.89 2.61
CA THR A 69 15.08 3.20 1.54
C THR A 69 14.39 1.91 1.15
N ALA A 70 14.45 1.54 -0.13
CA ALA A 70 13.78 0.36 -0.63
C ALA A 70 14.27 -0.93 0.04
N GLU A 71 15.55 -1.01 0.42
CA GLU A 71 16.12 -2.15 1.12
C GLU A 71 15.43 -2.38 2.46
N ASN A 72 15.34 -1.34 3.29
CA ASN A 72 14.78 -1.45 4.63
C ASN A 72 13.28 -1.66 4.58
N VAL A 73 12.56 -0.83 3.81
CA VAL A 73 11.10 -0.91 3.73
C VAL A 73 10.65 -2.23 3.09
N ALA A 74 11.36 -2.74 2.07
CA ALA A 74 10.97 -4.02 1.46
C ALA A 74 11.15 -5.20 2.43
N GLU A 75 12.21 -5.21 3.25
CA GLU A 75 12.42 -6.27 4.25
C GLU A 75 11.32 -6.26 5.32
N LEU A 76 10.92 -5.08 5.79
CA LEU A 76 9.79 -4.90 6.71
C LEU A 76 8.49 -5.41 6.09
N VAL A 77 8.18 -4.98 4.87
CA VAL A 77 6.95 -5.40 4.16
C VAL A 77 6.95 -6.90 3.92
N ARG A 78 8.09 -7.50 3.52
CA ARG A 78 8.23 -8.96 3.38
C ARG A 78 7.89 -9.68 4.69
N GLY A 79 8.40 -9.19 5.83
CA GLY A 79 8.12 -9.77 7.15
C GLY A 79 6.64 -9.73 7.54
N LEU A 80 5.91 -8.71 7.10
CA LEU A 80 4.48 -8.54 7.39
C LEU A 80 3.57 -9.25 6.39
N ALA A 81 4.01 -9.42 5.13
CA ALA A 81 3.18 -9.83 4.01
C ALA A 81 2.43 -11.16 4.22
N GLY A 82 2.99 -12.09 5.00
CA GLY A 82 2.35 -13.39 5.30
C GLY A 82 1.00 -13.29 6.02
N GLY A 83 0.70 -12.16 6.67
CA GLY A 83 -0.60 -11.90 7.30
C GLY A 83 -1.67 -11.35 6.34
N TYR A 84 -1.32 -11.13 5.06
CA TYR A 84 -2.14 -10.39 4.11
C TYR A 84 -2.34 -11.14 2.80
N SER A 85 -3.51 -10.94 2.20
CA SER A 85 -3.81 -11.46 0.86
C SER A 85 -3.35 -10.52 -0.26
N HIS A 86 -3.21 -9.24 0.07
CA HIS A 86 -2.92 -8.15 -0.84
C HIS A 86 -1.97 -7.16 -0.16
N VAL A 87 -0.99 -6.66 -0.89
CA VAL A 87 -0.17 -5.52 -0.49
C VAL A 87 -0.20 -4.49 -1.61
N LEU A 88 -0.67 -3.30 -1.30
CA LEU A 88 -0.85 -2.20 -2.24
C LEU A 88 0.09 -1.05 -1.87
N ALA A 89 0.65 -0.40 -2.89
CA ALA A 89 1.34 0.87 -2.75
C ALA A 89 0.90 1.83 -3.86
N PRO A 90 1.01 3.16 -3.68
CA PRO A 90 0.80 4.07 -4.80
C PRO A 90 1.83 3.83 -5.91
N ALA A 91 1.44 4.00 -7.18
CA ALA A 91 2.33 3.86 -8.34
C ALA A 91 3.29 5.07 -8.52
N SER A 92 3.85 5.60 -7.43
CA SER A 92 4.83 6.68 -7.37
C SER A 92 6.26 6.17 -7.59
N THR A 93 7.25 7.06 -7.46
CA THR A 93 8.67 6.68 -7.41
C THR A 93 8.99 5.73 -6.26
N ALA A 94 8.46 5.98 -5.05
CA ALA A 94 8.72 5.15 -3.88
C ALA A 94 8.08 3.75 -4.03
N GLY A 95 6.80 3.68 -4.40
CA GLY A 95 6.11 2.41 -4.59
C GLY A 95 6.70 1.57 -5.73
N LYS A 96 7.08 2.20 -6.85
CA LYS A 96 7.73 1.52 -7.99
C LYS A 96 9.17 1.10 -7.69
N ASN A 97 9.84 1.75 -6.75
CA ASN A 97 11.20 1.38 -6.34
C ASN A 97 11.21 0.22 -5.35
N MET A 98 10.28 0.22 -4.38
CA MET A 98 10.27 -0.77 -3.29
C MET A 98 9.43 -2.01 -3.59
N LEU A 99 8.22 -1.88 -4.14
CA LEU A 99 7.29 -3.02 -4.22
C LEU A 99 7.76 -4.18 -5.13
N PRO A 100 8.42 -3.94 -6.28
CA PRO A 100 9.00 -5.03 -7.07
C PRO A 100 10.08 -5.81 -6.31
N ARG A 101 10.81 -5.18 -5.39
CA ARG A 101 11.79 -5.86 -4.52
C ARG A 101 11.07 -6.81 -3.55
N VAL A 102 9.97 -6.38 -2.95
CA VAL A 102 9.13 -7.24 -2.08
C VAL A 102 8.62 -8.45 -2.86
N ALA A 103 8.11 -8.22 -4.07
CA ALA A 103 7.59 -9.28 -4.92
C ALA A 103 8.67 -10.34 -5.25
N ALA A 104 9.88 -9.89 -5.59
CA ALA A 104 11.02 -10.79 -5.81
C ALA A 104 11.41 -11.58 -4.54
N LEU A 105 11.40 -10.93 -3.37
CA LEU A 105 11.70 -11.59 -2.08
C LEU A 105 10.65 -12.64 -1.67
N LEU A 106 9.41 -12.48 -2.13
CA LEU A 106 8.29 -13.38 -1.85
C LEU A 106 8.04 -14.41 -2.98
N ASP A 107 8.83 -14.36 -4.06
CA ASP A 107 8.66 -15.21 -5.26
C ASP A 107 7.26 -15.13 -5.88
N VAL A 108 6.76 -13.91 -6.09
CA VAL A 108 5.44 -13.63 -6.68
C VAL A 108 5.51 -12.53 -7.73
N ALA A 109 4.53 -12.47 -8.64
CA ALA A 109 4.46 -11.43 -9.65
C ALA A 109 3.87 -10.13 -9.09
N GLN A 110 4.49 -9.00 -9.43
CA GLN A 110 3.97 -7.67 -9.10
C GLN A 110 3.06 -7.17 -10.24
N ILE A 111 1.87 -6.67 -9.90
CA ILE A 111 0.93 -6.07 -10.86
C ILE A 111 1.04 -4.54 -10.80
N SER A 112 1.69 -3.96 -11.81
CA SER A 112 1.97 -2.53 -11.85
C SER A 112 0.81 -1.68 -12.33
N ASP A 113 0.59 -0.56 -11.65
CA ASP A 113 -0.14 0.63 -12.12
C ASP A 113 -1.61 0.34 -12.50
N ILE A 114 -2.33 -0.38 -11.62
CA ILE A 114 -3.72 -0.76 -11.85
C ILE A 114 -4.63 0.46 -11.91
N VAL A 115 -5.67 0.37 -12.75
CA VAL A 115 -6.70 1.39 -12.93
C VAL A 115 -8.11 0.90 -12.58
N ALA A 116 -8.30 -0.41 -12.50
CA ALA A 116 -9.55 -1.00 -12.03
C ALA A 116 -9.29 -2.36 -11.36
N ILE A 117 -10.26 -2.77 -10.54
CA ILE A 117 -10.29 -4.05 -9.82
C ILE A 117 -11.60 -4.73 -10.25
N GLU A 118 -11.50 -5.88 -10.91
CA GLU A 118 -12.68 -6.67 -11.33
C GLU A 118 -13.06 -7.70 -10.27
N SER A 119 -12.06 -8.28 -9.60
CA SER A 119 -12.23 -9.23 -8.50
C SER A 119 -11.01 -9.19 -7.57
N ALA A 120 -11.03 -9.99 -6.49
CA ALA A 120 -9.90 -10.16 -5.58
C ALA A 120 -8.63 -10.77 -6.21
N ASP A 121 -8.67 -11.21 -7.47
CA ASP A 121 -7.50 -11.76 -8.16
C ASP A 121 -7.35 -11.24 -9.59
N THR A 122 -8.23 -10.34 -10.04
CA THR A 122 -8.30 -9.86 -11.42
C THR A 122 -8.33 -8.34 -11.47
N PHE A 123 -7.37 -7.76 -12.21
CA PHE A 123 -7.07 -6.32 -12.21
C PHE A 123 -6.89 -5.80 -13.63
N VAL A 124 -7.23 -4.55 -13.87
CA VAL A 124 -7.04 -3.89 -15.17
C VAL A 124 -5.87 -2.91 -15.08
N ARG A 125 -4.94 -2.99 -16.03
CA ARG A 125 -3.80 -2.06 -16.12
C ARG A 125 -3.55 -1.58 -17.55
N PRO A 126 -3.11 -0.33 -17.75
CA PRO A 126 -2.71 0.16 -19.05
C PRO A 126 -1.35 -0.42 -19.46
N ILE A 127 -1.23 -0.71 -20.76
CA ILE A 127 0.00 -1.11 -21.43
C ILE A 127 0.19 -0.26 -22.69
N TYR A 128 1.38 -0.33 -23.33
CA TYR A 128 1.70 0.45 -24.53
C TYR A 128 1.36 1.95 -24.39
N ALA A 129 1.88 2.59 -23.34
CA ALA A 129 1.63 4.00 -23.03
C ALA A 129 0.13 4.36 -22.85
N GLY A 130 -0.70 3.39 -22.46
CA GLY A 130 -2.14 3.59 -22.24
C GLY A 130 -3.01 3.32 -23.46
N ASN A 131 -2.44 2.90 -24.59
CA ASN A 131 -3.21 2.59 -25.81
C ASN A 131 -4.02 1.30 -25.72
N ALA A 132 -3.70 0.41 -24.77
CA ALA A 132 -4.47 -0.79 -24.51
C ALA A 132 -4.61 -1.03 -23.01
N LEU A 133 -5.73 -1.63 -22.62
CA LEU A 133 -6.01 -2.08 -21.26
C LEU A 133 -5.89 -3.61 -21.22
N ALA A 134 -5.06 -4.10 -20.30
CA ALA A 134 -4.90 -5.53 -20.05
C ALA A 134 -5.61 -5.89 -18.75
N THR A 135 -6.54 -6.85 -18.84
CA THR A 135 -7.10 -7.54 -17.68
C THR A 135 -6.19 -8.70 -17.31
N VAL A 136 -5.65 -8.69 -16.10
CA VAL A 136 -4.67 -9.64 -15.60
C VAL A 136 -5.23 -10.34 -14.38
N LYS A 137 -5.27 -11.68 -14.43
CA LYS A 137 -5.59 -12.53 -13.29
C LYS A 137 -4.32 -13.09 -12.68
N SER A 138 -4.08 -12.87 -11.38
CA SER A 138 -2.93 -13.44 -10.67
C SER A 138 -3.31 -14.74 -9.95
N ALA A 139 -2.48 -15.75 -10.12
CA ALA A 139 -2.58 -17.03 -9.40
C ALA A 139 -1.78 -17.04 -8.08
N ASP A 140 -1.01 -15.98 -7.79
CA ASP A 140 -0.14 -15.91 -6.62
C ASP A 140 -0.95 -15.84 -5.33
N ALA A 141 -0.42 -16.39 -4.24
CA ALA A 141 -1.11 -16.37 -2.95
C ALA A 141 -1.31 -14.93 -2.43
N ILE A 142 -0.30 -14.08 -2.61
CA ILE A 142 -0.29 -12.67 -2.19
C ILE A 142 -0.21 -11.80 -3.44
N LYS A 143 -1.11 -10.82 -3.57
CA LYS A 143 -1.12 -9.89 -4.71
C LYS A 143 -0.37 -8.62 -4.36
N LEU A 144 0.77 -8.40 -5.02
CA LEU A 144 1.62 -7.22 -4.84
C LEU A 144 1.26 -6.21 -5.93
N ILE A 145 0.63 -5.09 -5.57
CA ILE A 145 -0.03 -4.19 -6.53
C ILE A 145 0.44 -2.75 -6.35
N THR A 146 0.75 -2.06 -7.45
CA THR A 146 0.83 -0.59 -7.41
C THR A 146 -0.42 0.02 -8.04
N VAL A 147 -0.95 1.07 -7.42
CA VAL A 147 -2.22 1.70 -7.80
C VAL A 147 -1.97 3.00 -8.54
N ARG A 148 -2.58 3.16 -9.73
CA ARG A 148 -2.64 4.46 -10.41
C ARG A 148 -3.56 5.38 -9.62
N THR A 149 -2.99 6.29 -8.85
CA THR A 149 -3.73 7.14 -7.91
C THR A 149 -4.82 7.99 -8.58
N THR A 150 -4.63 8.40 -9.83
CA THR A 150 -5.63 9.19 -10.59
C THR A 150 -6.85 8.38 -11.05
N ALA A 151 -6.84 7.05 -10.93
CA ALA A 151 -7.95 6.18 -11.32
C ALA A 151 -8.94 5.90 -10.18
N PHE A 152 -8.63 6.35 -8.96
CA PHE A 152 -9.44 6.12 -7.77
C PHE A 152 -9.56 7.43 -6.98
N ASP A 153 -10.76 7.75 -6.51
CA ASP A 153 -10.96 8.94 -5.66
C ASP A 153 -10.20 8.81 -4.35
N ALA A 154 -9.75 9.94 -3.80
CA ALA A 154 -9.08 9.94 -2.50
C ALA A 154 -10.09 9.60 -1.39
N ALA A 155 -9.71 8.68 -0.49
CA ALA A 155 -10.49 8.42 0.71
C ALA A 155 -10.60 9.70 1.56
N GLU A 156 -11.76 9.88 2.20
CA GLU A 156 -11.97 11.01 3.12
C GLU A 156 -11.03 10.92 4.32
N ALA A 157 -10.48 12.04 4.76
CA ALA A 157 -9.63 12.13 5.93
C ALA A 157 -10.32 12.93 7.05
N GLY A 158 -10.10 12.52 8.31
CA GLY A 158 -10.52 13.27 9.50
C GLY A 158 -11.73 12.70 10.24
N SER A 159 -12.43 11.72 9.67
CA SER A 159 -13.66 11.13 10.25
C SER A 159 -13.47 9.75 10.88
N ASN A 160 -12.32 9.11 10.68
CA ASN A 160 -12.05 7.76 11.19
C ASN A 160 -11.19 7.76 12.47
N ALA A 161 -11.18 6.64 13.18
CA ALA A 161 -10.38 6.42 14.39
C ALA A 161 -9.86 4.98 14.44
N ALA A 162 -9.01 4.61 13.49
CA ALA A 162 -8.39 3.29 13.49
C ALA A 162 -7.33 3.15 14.61
N PRO A 163 -7.20 1.98 15.25
CA PRO A 163 -6.12 1.73 16.20
C PRO A 163 -4.75 1.83 15.52
N VAL A 164 -3.79 2.44 16.22
CA VAL A 164 -2.38 2.51 15.82
C VAL A 164 -1.60 1.50 16.66
N GLU A 165 -0.95 0.55 16.01
CA GLU A 165 -0.17 -0.53 16.64
C GLU A 165 1.30 -0.41 16.22
N ALA A 166 2.21 -0.40 17.20
CA ALA A 166 3.64 -0.43 16.92
C ALA A 166 4.05 -1.82 16.44
N VAL A 167 4.90 -1.86 15.40
CA VAL A 167 5.53 -3.10 14.91
C VAL A 167 7.04 -3.04 15.10
N ALA A 168 7.66 -4.21 15.24
CA ALA A 168 9.11 -4.31 15.36
C ALA A 168 9.80 -3.88 14.06
N ALA A 169 10.95 -3.23 14.24
CA ALA A 169 11.81 -2.74 13.17
C ALA A 169 12.66 -3.83 12.53
#